data_AF-A0A943U178-F1
#
_entry.id   AF-A0A943U178-F1
#
_cell.length_a   1.000
_cell.length_b   1.000
_cell.length_c   1.000
_cell.angle_alpha   90.00
_cell.angle_beta   90.00
_cell.angle_gamma   90.00
#
_symmetry.space_group_name_H-M   'P 1'
#
loop_
_entity.id
_entity.type
_entity.pdbx_description
1 polymer ?
#
loop_
_entity_poly.entity_id
_entity_poly.type
_entity_poly.pdbx_seq_one_letter_code
_entity_poly.pdbx_strand_id
1 'polypeptide(L)'
;MDRYNIKTRQGIIQFVKKHLDEINHDGEEHATIQKGEWSFDTEAVRVLDQLRGLHDQATITELESEKVSNAQQESHNLRILLLKTQQDLNTAQQQVISLQQNLIAKQHELSEVKVKALEGQQNKDQAEALQGEVDRLKKEGQAIEEEQKQLQEKLSSVEAERDRLRQELTETNNRPWWKKLFA
;
A
#
# COMPACT_ATOMS: atom_id res chain seq x y z
N MET A 1 -32.31 -22.11 42.29
CA MET A 1 -32.05 -23.14 41.26
C MET A 1 -30.55 -23.49 41.22
N ASP A 2 -29.64 -22.52 41.37
CA ASP A 2 -28.18 -22.78 41.32
C ASP A 2 -27.57 -23.48 42.55
N ARG A 3 -28.22 -23.40 43.72
CA ARG A 3 -27.70 -23.95 44.99
C ARG A 3 -27.27 -25.41 44.87
N TYR A 4 -28.08 -26.23 44.20
CA TYR A 4 -27.84 -27.66 44.05
C TYR A 4 -27.22 -28.03 42.70
N ASN A 5 -26.64 -27.10 41.93
CA ASN A 5 -26.05 -27.39 40.61
C ASN A 5 -26.97 -28.21 39.66
N ILE A 6 -28.30 -28.06 39.78
CA ILE A 6 -29.29 -28.65 38.88
C ILE A 6 -29.85 -27.54 38.01
N LYS A 7 -29.60 -27.63 36.71
CA LYS A 7 -29.92 -26.56 35.75
C LYS A 7 -31.40 -26.45 35.39
N THR A 8 -32.23 -27.43 35.74
CA THR A 8 -33.65 -27.45 35.35
C THR A 8 -34.59 -27.74 36.52
N ARG A 9 -35.76 -27.09 36.50
CA ARG A 9 -36.84 -27.34 37.47
C ARG A 9 -37.25 -28.82 37.50
N GLN A 10 -37.33 -29.45 36.33
CA GLN A 10 -37.66 -30.87 36.20
C GLN A 10 -36.60 -31.77 36.83
N GLY A 11 -35.31 -31.43 36.68
CA GLY A 11 -34.22 -32.17 37.33
C GLY A 11 -34.31 -32.10 38.85
N ILE A 12 -34.68 -30.94 39.42
CA ILE A 12 -34.87 -30.80 40.87
C ILE A 12 -36.04 -31.66 41.34
N ILE A 13 -37.16 -31.62 40.60
CA ILE A 13 -38.34 -32.43 40.93
C ILE A 13 -38.04 -33.93 40.86
N GLN A 14 -37.31 -34.38 39.85
CA GLN A 14 -36.90 -35.79 39.75
C GLN A 14 -35.95 -36.19 40.87
N PHE A 15 -35.02 -35.31 41.25
CA PHE A 15 -34.10 -35.56 42.36
C PHE A 15 -34.86 -35.70 43.69
N VAL A 16 -35.76 -34.75 44.00
CA VAL A 16 -36.60 -34.79 45.19
C VAL A 16 -37.44 -36.06 45.22
N LYS A 17 -38.09 -36.43 44.11
CA LYS A 17 -38.89 -37.65 44.03
C LYS A 17 -38.08 -38.92 44.27
N LYS A 18 -36.84 -38.97 43.78
CA LYS A 18 -35.95 -40.13 43.96
C LYS A 18 -35.54 -40.32 45.41
N HIS A 19 -35.40 -39.24 46.17
CA HIS A 19 -34.96 -39.24 47.56
C HIS A 19 -36.10 -38.93 48.55
N LEU A 20 -37.36 -39.06 48.12
CA LEU A 20 -38.50 -38.66 48.95
C LEU A 20 -38.58 -39.47 50.26
N ASP A 21 -38.28 -40.77 50.18
CA ASP A 21 -38.23 -41.66 51.34
C ASP A 21 -37.09 -41.29 52.31
N GLU A 22 -35.97 -40.78 51.78
CA GLU A 22 -34.84 -40.32 52.58
C GLU A 22 -35.12 -38.96 53.23
N ILE A 23 -35.92 -38.11 52.58
CA ILE A 23 -36.33 -36.80 53.08
C ILE A 23 -37.40 -36.92 54.17
N ASN A 24 -38.36 -37.83 54.01
CA ASN A 24 -39.46 -38.07 54.95
C ASN A 24 -39.18 -39.31 55.83
N HIS A 25 -37.92 -39.56 56.17
CA HIS A 25 -37.45 -40.83 56.75
C HIS A 25 -38.05 -41.17 58.13
N ASP A 26 -38.60 -40.18 58.83
CA ASP A 26 -39.15 -40.25 60.18
C ASP A 26 -40.68 -40.38 60.16
N GLY A 27 -41.27 -40.47 58.96
CA GLY A 27 -42.70 -40.58 58.76
C GLY A 27 -43.43 -39.24 58.72
N GLU A 28 -42.72 -38.12 58.87
CA GLU A 28 -43.27 -36.77 58.76
C GLU A 28 -43.23 -36.26 57.31
N GLU A 29 -44.16 -35.37 56.97
CA GLU A 29 -44.37 -34.84 55.63
C GLU A 29 -43.45 -33.63 55.31
N HIS A 30 -42.13 -33.81 55.47
CA HIS A 30 -41.13 -32.75 55.29
C HIS A 30 -41.03 -32.22 53.85
N ALA A 31 -41.13 -33.11 52.87
CA ALA A 31 -41.29 -32.78 51.45
C ALA A 31 -42.61 -33.34 50.92
N THR A 32 -43.48 -32.46 50.43
CA THR A 32 -44.80 -32.84 49.92
C THR A 32 -45.20 -32.06 48.69
N ILE A 33 -46.18 -32.60 47.96
CA ILE A 33 -46.80 -31.92 46.81
C ILE A 33 -48.26 -31.59 47.13
N GLN A 34 -48.58 -30.30 47.16
CA GLN A 34 -49.93 -29.81 47.40
C GLN A 34 -50.40 -29.00 46.19
N LYS A 35 -51.55 -29.40 45.60
CA LYS A 35 -52.14 -28.74 44.41
C LYS A 35 -51.15 -28.54 43.25
N GLY A 36 -50.18 -29.43 43.10
CA GLY A 36 -49.16 -29.38 42.04
C GLY A 36 -47.91 -28.56 42.38
N GLU A 37 -47.83 -27.98 43.57
CA GLU A 37 -46.66 -27.26 44.07
C GLU A 37 -45.92 -28.07 45.14
N TRP A 38 -44.60 -28.07 45.06
CA TRP A 38 -43.75 -28.71 46.06
C TRP A 38 -43.52 -27.78 47.24
N SER A 39 -43.80 -28.28 48.44
CA SER A 39 -43.45 -27.66 49.72
C SER A 39 -42.32 -28.44 50.40
N PHE A 40 -41.38 -27.69 50.96
CA PHE A 40 -40.24 -28.21 51.71
C PHE A 40 -40.13 -27.43 53.00
N ASP A 41 -40.00 -28.11 54.12
CA ASP A 41 -39.66 -27.47 55.38
C ASP A 41 -38.14 -27.44 55.61
N THR A 42 -37.73 -26.96 56.78
CA THR A 42 -36.32 -26.81 57.15
C THR A 42 -35.58 -28.16 57.15
N GLU A 43 -36.24 -29.23 57.58
CA GLU A 43 -35.62 -30.55 57.67
C GLU A 43 -35.44 -31.15 56.28
N ALA A 44 -36.44 -31.01 55.40
CA ALA A 44 -36.30 -31.37 54.00
C ALA A 44 -35.15 -30.63 53.30
N VAL A 45 -34.97 -29.33 53.58
CA VAL A 45 -33.84 -28.57 53.05
C VAL A 45 -32.51 -29.08 53.60
N ARG A 46 -32.43 -29.40 54.90
CA ARG A 46 -31.23 -29.96 55.53
C ARG A 46 -30.82 -31.30 54.92
N VAL A 47 -31.78 -32.21 54.74
CA VAL A 47 -31.54 -33.52 54.12
C VAL A 47 -31.15 -33.35 52.65
N LEU A 48 -31.78 -32.44 51.90
CA LEU A 48 -31.40 -32.12 50.52
C LEU A 48 -29.97 -31.56 50.44
N ASP A 49 -29.57 -30.68 51.35
CA ASP A 49 -28.18 -30.20 51.44
C ASP A 49 -27.23 -31.37 51.71
N GLN A 50 -27.61 -32.30 52.60
CA GLN A 50 -26.81 -33.48 52.92
C GLN A 50 -26.63 -34.42 51.73
N LEU A 51 -27.72 -34.77 51.05
CA LEU A 51 -27.73 -35.60 49.84
C LEU A 51 -26.94 -34.98 48.68
N ARG A 52 -26.74 -33.66 48.71
CA ARG A 52 -25.96 -32.92 47.72
C ARG A 52 -24.55 -32.58 48.17
N GLY A 53 -24.14 -33.01 49.35
CA GLY A 53 -22.80 -32.73 49.90
C GLY A 53 -22.61 -31.28 50.35
N LEU A 54 -23.69 -30.51 50.53
CA LEU A 54 -23.71 -29.11 50.95
C LEU A 54 -24.02 -28.94 52.45
N HIS A 55 -23.84 -29.99 53.25
CA HIS A 55 -24.14 -29.99 54.68
C HIS A 55 -22.94 -29.58 55.54
N ASP A 56 -21.73 -29.75 55.04
CA ASP A 56 -20.50 -29.43 55.76
C ASP A 56 -19.90 -28.10 55.25
N GLN A 57 -19.66 -27.17 56.18
CA GLN A 57 -19.05 -25.87 55.89
C GLN A 57 -17.69 -26.02 55.19
N ALA A 58 -16.95 -27.08 55.50
CA ALA A 58 -15.67 -27.40 54.86
C ALA A 58 -15.85 -27.69 53.36
N THR A 59 -16.82 -28.52 52.99
CA THR A 59 -17.12 -28.88 51.59
C THR A 59 -17.63 -27.67 50.79
N ILE A 60 -18.46 -26.82 51.41
CA ILE A 60 -18.90 -25.56 50.77
C ILE A 60 -17.71 -24.65 50.49
N THR A 61 -16.83 -24.48 51.47
CA THR A 61 -15.65 -23.60 51.35
C THR A 61 -14.67 -24.13 50.30
N GLU A 62 -14.51 -25.45 50.19
CA GLU A 62 -13.66 -26.09 49.17
C GLU A 62 -14.23 -25.89 47.76
N LEU A 63 -15.54 -26.09 47.56
CA LEU A 63 -16.20 -25.83 46.27
C LEU A 63 -16.14 -24.36 45.85
N GLU A 64 -16.28 -23.44 46.81
CA GLU A 64 -16.11 -22.00 46.55
C GLU A 64 -14.66 -21.67 46.21
N SER A 65 -13.70 -22.26 46.92
CA SER A 65 -12.27 -22.10 46.66
C SER A 65 -11.88 -22.60 45.28
N GLU A 66 -12.38 -23.76 44.86
CA GLU A 66 -12.12 -24.33 43.53
C GLU A 66 -12.70 -23.44 42.42
N LYS A 67 -13.93 -22.93 42.58
CA LYS A 67 -14.52 -21.98 41.62
C LYS A 67 -13.71 -20.70 41.50
N VAL A 68 -13.27 -20.14 42.63
CA VAL A 68 -12.43 -18.94 42.65
C VAL A 68 -11.08 -19.23 41.99
N SER A 69 -10.46 -20.38 42.28
CA SER A 69 -9.20 -20.81 41.69
C SER A 69 -9.31 -20.96 40.16
N ASN A 70 -10.36 -21.63 39.69
CA ASN A 70 -10.64 -21.80 38.26
C ASN A 70 -10.84 -20.45 37.56
N ALA A 71 -11.63 -19.55 38.15
CA ALA A 71 -11.84 -18.22 37.61
C ALA A 71 -10.56 -17.38 37.58
N GLN A 72 -9.70 -17.49 38.61
CA GLN A 72 -8.40 -16.83 38.65
C GLN A 72 -7.45 -17.38 37.59
N GLN A 73 -7.42 -18.69 37.37
CA GLN A 73 -6.62 -19.32 36.34
C GLN A 73 -7.09 -18.92 34.94
N GLU A 74 -8.39 -18.91 34.68
CA GLU A 74 -8.96 -18.45 33.42
C GLU A 74 -8.63 -16.96 33.18
N SER A 75 -8.78 -16.11 34.20
CA SER A 75 -8.39 -14.69 34.12
C SER A 75 -6.90 -14.51 33.80
N HIS A 76 -6.04 -15.33 34.41
CA HIS A 76 -4.61 -15.33 34.12
C HIS A 76 -4.31 -15.73 32.67
N ASN A 77 -4.94 -16.80 32.17
CA ASN A 77 -4.78 -17.26 30.80
C ASN A 77 -5.26 -16.21 29.79
N LEU A 78 -6.41 -15.59 30.05
CA LEU A 78 -6.94 -14.49 29.22
C LEU A 78 -5.99 -13.29 29.21
N ARG A 79 -5.36 -12.96 30.35
CA ARG A 79 -4.35 -11.90 30.41
C ARG A 79 -3.10 -12.23 29.60
N ILE A 80 -2.62 -13.47 29.64
CA ILE A 80 -1.49 -13.91 28.80
C ILE A 80 -1.84 -13.77 27.32
N LEU A 81 -3.02 -14.25 26.92
CA LEU A 81 -3.47 -14.17 25.54
C LEU A 81 -3.58 -12.72 25.07
N LEU A 82 -4.15 -11.83 25.90
CA LEU A 82 -4.26 -10.40 25.61
C LEU A 82 -2.88 -9.75 25.43
N LEU A 83 -1.91 -10.08 26.28
CA LEU A 83 -0.54 -9.58 26.14
C LEU A 83 0.10 -10.06 24.85
N LYS A 84 -0.12 -11.33 24.48
CA LYS A 84 0.41 -11.91 23.24
C LYS A 84 -0.19 -11.25 22.00
N THR A 85 -1.52 -11.08 21.95
CA THR A 85 -2.18 -10.41 20.83
C THR A 85 -1.78 -8.93 20.74
N GLN A 86 -1.57 -8.25 21.87
CA GLN A 86 -1.06 -6.88 21.88
C GLN A 86 0.36 -6.79 21.29
N GLN A 87 1.24 -7.74 21.63
CA GLN A 87 2.59 -7.81 21.07
C GLN A 87 2.57 -8.07 19.56
N ASP A 88 1.71 -8.99 19.11
CA ASP A 88 1.57 -9.33 17.70
C ASP A 88 1.00 -8.13 16.91
N LEU A 89 0.03 -7.40 17.48
CA LEU A 89 -0.51 -6.16 16.92
C LEU A 89 0.57 -5.08 16.77
N ASN A 90 1.37 -4.85 17.82
CA ASN A 90 2.45 -3.88 17.77
C ASN A 90 3.49 -4.24 16.68
N THR A 91 3.79 -5.54 16.52
CA THR A 91 4.71 -6.03 15.50
C THR A 91 4.15 -5.78 14.09
N ALA A 92 2.87 -6.09 13.86
CA ALA A 92 2.21 -5.82 12.59
C ALA A 92 2.17 -4.32 12.27
N GLN A 93 1.92 -3.47 13.26
CA GLN A 93 1.96 -2.01 13.08
C GLN A 93 3.34 -1.52 12.66
N GLN A 94 4.42 -2.03 13.25
CA GLN A 94 5.79 -1.69 12.84
C GLN A 94 6.09 -2.13 11.39
N GLN A 95 5.62 -3.31 10.99
CA GLN A 95 5.74 -3.79 9.61
C GLN A 95 5.00 -2.87 8.63
N VAL A 96 3.78 -2.44 8.97
CA VAL A 96 3.00 -1.50 8.15
C VAL A 96 3.73 -0.17 7.99
N ILE A 97 4.30 0.39 9.08
CA ILE A 97 5.08 1.63 9.03
C ILE A 97 6.29 1.47 8.08
N SER A 98 7.02 0.37 8.18
CA SER A 98 8.17 0.10 7.30
C SER A 98 7.76 -0.01 5.83
N LEU A 99 6.65 -0.71 5.54
CA LEU A 99 6.12 -0.83 4.18
C LEU A 99 5.67 0.53 3.62
N GLN A 100 5.04 1.38 4.43
CA GLN A 100 4.65 2.73 4.04
C GLN A 100 5.87 3.61 3.72
N GLN A 101 6.93 3.55 4.54
CA GLN A 101 8.18 4.27 4.27
C GLN A 101 8.82 3.82 2.96
N ASN A 102 8.87 2.51 2.72
CA ASN A 102 9.40 1.95 1.47
C ASN A 102 8.56 2.38 0.25
N LEU A 103 7.23 2.42 0.38
CA LEU A 103 6.34 2.87 -0.69
C LEU A 103 6.59 4.34 -1.05
N ILE A 104 6.76 5.21 -0.04
CA ILE A 104 7.08 6.63 -0.24
C ILE A 104 8.43 6.78 -0.95
N ALA A 105 9.45 6.05 -0.52
CA ALA A 105 10.77 6.06 -1.16
C ALA A 105 10.68 5.64 -2.64
N LYS A 106 9.93 4.56 -2.93
CA LYS A 106 9.73 4.09 -4.32
C LYS A 106 8.93 5.06 -5.17
N GLN A 107 7.94 5.76 -4.59
CA GLN A 107 7.24 6.83 -5.30
C GLN A 107 8.18 7.99 -5.65
N HIS A 108 9.09 8.38 -4.74
CA HIS A 108 10.08 9.41 -5.00
C HIS A 108 11.03 9.00 -6.12
N GLU A 109 11.64 7.80 -6.04
CA GLU A 109 12.51 7.25 -7.09
C GLU A 109 11.81 7.23 -8.46
N LEU A 110 10.55 6.80 -8.51
CA LEU A 110 9.78 6.76 -9.75
C LEU A 110 9.56 8.17 -10.32
N SER A 111 9.30 9.17 -9.46
CA SER A 111 9.12 10.55 -9.90
C SER A 111 10.41 11.14 -10.48
N GLU A 112 11.57 10.87 -9.88
CA GLU A 112 12.87 11.28 -10.42
C GLU A 112 13.17 10.64 -11.77
N VAL A 113 12.92 9.34 -11.90
CA VAL A 113 13.11 8.62 -13.18
C VAL A 113 12.21 9.22 -14.27
N LYS A 114 10.96 9.57 -13.93
CA LYS A 114 10.03 10.20 -14.87
C LYS A 114 10.54 11.58 -15.32
N VAL A 115 11.06 12.39 -14.41
CA VAL A 115 11.65 13.71 -14.75
C VAL A 115 12.84 13.52 -15.70
N LYS A 116 13.79 12.63 -15.37
CA LYS A 116 14.94 12.35 -16.22
C LYS A 116 14.56 11.83 -17.60
N ALA A 117 13.51 11.02 -17.70
CA ALA A 117 13.00 10.52 -18.97
C ALA A 117 12.43 11.66 -19.84
N LEU A 118 11.71 12.61 -19.23
CA LEU A 118 11.19 13.79 -19.94
C LEU A 118 12.32 14.72 -20.39
N GLU A 119 13.31 14.97 -19.53
CA GLU A 119 14.51 15.75 -19.89
C GLU A 119 15.29 15.06 -21.02
N GLY A 120 15.44 13.74 -20.97
CA GLY A 120 16.08 12.96 -22.03
C GLY A 120 15.33 13.06 -23.36
N GLN A 121 14.00 13.02 -23.34
CA GLN A 121 13.19 13.21 -24.54
C GLN A 121 13.34 14.63 -25.11
N GLN A 122 13.28 15.66 -24.25
CA GLN A 122 13.46 17.05 -24.68
C GLN A 122 14.84 17.28 -25.30
N ASN A 123 15.89 16.72 -24.70
CA ASN A 123 17.25 16.80 -25.23
C ASN A 123 17.36 16.11 -26.59
N LYS A 124 16.68 14.99 -26.78
CA LYS A 124 16.62 14.28 -28.06
C LYS A 124 15.94 15.14 -29.13
N ASP A 125 14.78 15.70 -28.83
CA ASP A 125 14.04 16.56 -29.75
C ASP A 125 14.87 17.79 -30.14
N GLN A 126 15.59 18.37 -29.17
CA GLN A 126 16.49 19.50 -29.43
C GLN A 126 17.68 19.10 -30.31
N ALA A 127 18.27 17.91 -30.10
CA ALA A 127 19.35 17.41 -30.93
C ALA A 127 18.89 17.17 -32.38
N GLU A 128 17.69 16.63 -32.58
CA GLU A 128 17.09 16.44 -33.91
C GLU A 128 16.84 17.78 -34.62
N ALA A 129 16.35 18.80 -33.89
CA ALA A 129 16.16 20.14 -34.44
C ALA A 129 17.49 20.80 -34.85
N LEU A 130 18.52 20.70 -33.99
CA LEU A 130 19.86 21.20 -34.31
C LEU A 130 20.47 20.49 -35.50
N GLN A 131 20.27 19.18 -35.63
CA GLN A 131 20.75 18.41 -36.78
C GLN A 131 20.10 18.90 -38.08
N GLY A 132 18.78 19.16 -38.07
CA GLY A 132 18.08 19.73 -39.21
C GLY A 132 18.60 21.12 -39.60
N GLU A 133 18.94 21.96 -38.62
CA GLU A 133 19.54 23.27 -38.86
C GLU A 133 20.94 23.16 -39.49
N VAL A 134 21.78 22.25 -38.98
CA VAL A 134 23.10 21.96 -39.54
C VAL A 134 22.98 21.50 -41.00
N ASP A 135 22.06 20.60 -41.30
CA ASP A 135 21.84 20.12 -42.67
C ASP A 135 21.36 21.24 -43.60
N ARG A 136 20.54 22.17 -43.11
CA ARG A 136 20.10 23.35 -43.86
C ARG A 136 21.28 24.28 -44.13
N LEU A 137 22.02 24.68 -43.10
CA LEU A 137 23.17 25.58 -43.23
C LEU A 137 24.24 25.00 -44.16
N LYS A 138 24.43 23.68 -44.15
CA LYS A 138 25.34 23.00 -45.07
C LYS A 138 24.90 23.15 -46.54
N LYS A 139 23.61 23.01 -46.83
CA LYS A 139 23.07 23.21 -48.18
C LYS A 139 23.18 24.68 -48.62
N GLU A 140 22.88 25.62 -47.72
CA GLU A 140 23.05 27.06 -47.98
C GLU A 140 24.51 27.41 -48.26
N GLY A 141 25.46 26.87 -47.47
CA GLY A 141 26.89 27.06 -47.70
C GLY A 141 27.35 26.53 -49.05
N GLN A 142 26.87 25.34 -49.47
CA GLN A 142 27.16 24.79 -50.80
C GLN A 142 26.60 25.66 -51.93
N ALA A 143 25.39 26.20 -51.75
CA ALA A 143 24.78 27.09 -52.75
C ALA A 143 25.57 28.40 -52.90
N ILE A 144 26.03 28.98 -51.79
CA ILE A 144 26.86 30.20 -51.79
C ILE A 144 28.23 29.91 -52.43
N GLU A 145 28.84 28.76 -52.16
CA GLU A 145 30.12 28.37 -52.76
C GLU A 145 30.02 28.23 -54.29
N GLU A 146 28.94 27.62 -54.78
CA GLU A 146 28.66 27.52 -56.22
C GLU A 146 28.37 28.90 -56.84
N GLU A 147 27.61 29.77 -56.16
CA GLU A 147 27.37 31.14 -56.62
C GLU A 147 28.67 31.96 -56.70
N GLN A 148 29.55 31.85 -55.70
CA GLN A 148 30.86 32.49 -55.71
C GLN A 148 31.71 32.02 -56.89
N LYS A 149 31.73 30.70 -57.16
CA LYS A 149 32.46 30.15 -58.30
C LYS A 149 31.94 30.72 -59.64
N GLN A 150 30.62 30.78 -59.81
CA GLN A 150 30.02 31.36 -61.02
C GLN A 150 30.33 32.86 -61.17
N LEU A 151 30.32 33.62 -60.07
CA LEU A 151 30.70 35.03 -60.08
C LEU A 151 32.19 35.21 -60.41
N GLN A 152 33.07 34.36 -59.89
CA GLN A 152 34.49 34.35 -60.19
C GLN A 152 34.74 34.12 -61.70
N GLU A 153 34.06 33.12 -62.28
CA GLU A 153 34.15 32.82 -63.72
C GLU A 153 33.66 34.00 -64.59
N LYS A 154 32.53 34.62 -64.21
CA LYS A 154 32.01 35.82 -64.88
C LYS A 154 33.00 36.99 -64.80
N LEU A 155 33.59 37.22 -63.63
CA LEU A 155 34.59 38.27 -63.43
C LEU A 155 35.78 38.06 -64.37
N SER A 156 36.34 36.85 -64.42
CA SER A 156 37.46 36.54 -65.31
C SER A 156 37.12 36.74 -66.78
N SER A 157 35.90 36.40 -67.21
CA SER A 157 35.43 36.66 -68.58
C SER A 157 35.37 38.16 -68.90
N VAL A 158 34.79 38.97 -68.00
CA VAL A 158 34.68 40.42 -68.17
C VAL A 158 36.07 41.08 -68.17
N GLU A 159 36.99 40.61 -67.32
CA GLU A 159 38.37 41.10 -67.31
C GLU A 159 39.09 40.80 -68.63
N ALA A 160 38.93 39.59 -69.16
CA ALA A 160 39.50 39.23 -70.47
C ALA A 160 38.92 40.08 -71.61
N GLU A 161 37.61 40.35 -71.59
CA GLU A 161 36.96 41.22 -72.58
C GLU A 161 37.43 42.67 -72.47
N ARG A 162 37.53 43.21 -71.26
CA ARG A 162 38.11 44.53 -70.98
C ARG A 162 39.54 44.63 -71.53
N ASP A 163 40.36 43.61 -71.31
CA ASP A 163 41.75 43.62 -71.74
C ASP A 163 41.88 43.52 -73.28
N ARG A 164 41.01 42.74 -73.94
CA ARG A 164 40.88 42.73 -75.41
C ARG A 164 40.50 44.10 -75.95
N LEU A 165 39.45 44.74 -75.41
CA LEU A 165 39.01 46.06 -75.84
C LEU A 165 40.10 47.13 -75.64
N ARG A 166 40.87 47.05 -74.55
CA ARG A 166 42.04 47.92 -74.32
C ARG A 166 43.13 47.70 -75.37
N GLN A 167 43.38 46.46 -75.75
CA GLN A 167 44.33 46.14 -76.81
C GLN A 167 43.84 46.66 -78.17
N GLU A 168 42.58 46.43 -78.54
CA GLU A 168 42.00 46.98 -79.78
C GLU A 168 42.05 48.50 -79.83
N LEU A 169 41.80 49.19 -78.70
CA LEU A 169 41.90 50.64 -78.60
C LEU A 169 43.34 51.14 -78.81
N THR A 170 44.33 50.44 -78.24
CA THR A 170 45.74 50.81 -78.44
C THR A 170 46.21 50.53 -79.87
N GLU A 171 45.79 49.42 -80.47
CA GLU A 171 46.07 49.09 -81.87
C GLU A 171 45.43 50.09 -82.84
N THR A 172 44.15 50.45 -82.65
CA THR A 172 43.49 51.49 -83.45
C THR A 172 44.14 52.86 -83.27
N ASN A 173 44.53 53.21 -82.05
CA ASN A 173 45.23 54.47 -81.80
C ASN A 173 46.61 54.52 -82.47
N ASN A 174 47.37 53.42 -82.45
CA ASN A 174 48.69 53.30 -83.07
C ASN A 174 48.68 53.05 -84.59
N ARG A 175 47.50 52.93 -85.24
CA ARG A 175 47.43 52.80 -86.70
C ARG A 175 47.96 54.07 -87.41
N PRO A 176 48.78 53.93 -88.46
CA PRO A 176 49.23 55.05 -89.27
C PRO A 176 48.06 55.86 -89.83
N TRP A 177 48.17 57.19 -89.82
CA TRP A 177 47.09 58.13 -90.17
C TRP A 177 46.45 57.85 -91.54
N TRP A 178 47.22 57.36 -92.52
CA TRP A 178 46.70 57.00 -93.84
C TRP A 178 45.81 55.75 -93.83
N LYS A 179 46.05 54.77 -92.94
CA LYS A 179 45.14 53.60 -92.75
C LYS A 179 43.84 53.98 -92.04
N LYS A 180 43.79 55.12 -91.36
CA LYS A 180 42.58 55.64 -90.69
C LYS A 180 41.68 56.42 -91.66
N LEU A 181 42.20 56.88 -92.80
CA LEU A 181 41.48 57.64 -93.82
C LEU A 181 40.74 56.77 -94.86
N PHE A 182 41.10 55.50 -94.99
CA PHE A 182 40.55 54.56 -95.99
C PHE A 182 39.85 53.33 -95.36
N ALA A 183 39.57 53.37 -94.05
CA ALA A 183 38.75 52.37 -93.35
C ALA A 183 37.33 52.90 -93.22
#